data_AF-A0A7J9JYZ3-F1
#
_entry.id   AF-A0A7J9JYZ3-F1
#
_cell.length_a   1.000
_cell.length_b   1.000
_cell.length_c   1.000
_cell.angle_alpha   90.00
_cell.angle_beta   90.00
_cell.angle_gamma   90.00
#
_symmetry.space_group_name_H-M   'P 1'
#
loop_
_entity.id
_entity.type
_entity.pdbx_description
1 polymer ?
#
loop_
_entity_poly.entity_id
_entity_poly.type
_entity_poly.pdbx_seq_one_letter_code
_entity_poly.pdbx_strand_id
1 'polypeptide(L)' 'MLKKRYFWDKYGDVAQLLFVKLDDALLKAMVRFLDPTCRCFTFNEMDMVPTIEEYSTLLHYDL' A
#
# COMPACT_ATOMS: atom_id res chain seq x y z
N MET A 1 2.68 13.22 17.90
CA MET A 1 1.23 13.44 17.65
C MET A 1 0.95 14.46 16.53
N LEU A 2 1.53 15.67 16.53
CA LEU A 2 1.27 16.72 15.50
C LEU A 2 1.51 16.28 14.04
N LYS A 3 2.59 15.53 13.76
CA LYS A 3 2.89 15.04 12.40
C LYS A 3 1.86 14.04 11.86
N LYS A 4 1.30 13.18 12.73
CA LYS A 4 0.31 12.17 12.34
C LYS A 4 -0.99 12.86 11.91
N ARG A 5 -1.47 13.82 12.70
CA ARG A 5 -2.70 14.56 12.40
C ARG A 5 -2.57 15.37 11.11
N TYR A 6 -1.45 16.08 10.92
CA TYR A 6 -1.16 16.80 9.68
C TYR A 6 -1.17 15.90 8.43
N PHE A 7 -0.61 14.69 8.53
CA PHE A 7 -0.60 13.75 7.41
C PHE A 7 -2.01 13.24 7.09
N TRP A 8 -2.79 12.89 8.12
CA TRP A 8 -4.20 12.51 7.96
C TRP A 8 -5.05 13.63 7.35
N ASP A 9 -4.90 14.86 7.82
CA ASP A 9 -5.62 16.02 7.28
C ASP A 9 -5.27 16.27 5.80
N LYS A 10 -4.05 15.93 5.38
CA LYS A 10 -3.56 16.14 4.02
C LYS A 10 -3.92 15.01 3.05
N TYR A 11 -3.93 13.75 3.51
CA TYR A 11 -4.01 12.57 2.64
C TYR A 11 -5.25 11.69 2.89
N GLY A 12 -6.10 12.04 3.87
CA GLY A 12 -7.34 11.32 4.15
C GLY A 12 -7.10 9.84 4.47
N ASP A 13 -7.97 8.97 3.96
CA ASP A 13 -7.95 7.54 4.27
C ASP A 13 -6.73 6.79 3.73
N VAL A 14 -5.98 7.36 2.77
CA VAL A 14 -4.66 6.83 2.37
C VAL A 14 -3.72 6.75 3.59
N ALA A 15 -3.88 7.65 4.57
CA ALA A 15 -3.07 7.64 5.79
C ALA A 15 -3.27 6.39 6.64
N GLN A 16 -4.34 5.61 6.42
CA GLN A 16 -4.57 4.33 7.09
C GLN A 16 -3.51 3.28 6.74
N LEU A 17 -2.95 3.35 5.52
CA LEU A 17 -1.91 2.41 5.05
C LEU A 17 -0.66 2.43 5.92
N LEU A 18 -0.36 3.56 6.57
CA LEU A 18 0.79 3.69 7.49
C LEU A 18 0.62 2.88 8.78
N PHE A 19 -0.60 2.41 9.08
CA PHE A 19 -0.94 1.64 10.28
C PHE A 19 -1.27 0.18 9.97
N VAL A 20 -1.21 -0.23 8.70
CA VAL A 20 -1.34 -1.63 8.31
C VAL A 20 -0.18 -2.40 8.94
N LYS A 21 -0.51 -3.40 9.76
CA LYS A 21 0.49 -4.29 10.34
C LYS A 21 1.05 -5.16 9.21
N LEU A 22 2.33 -5.00 8.94
CA LEU A 22 3.05 -5.87 8.02
C LEU A 22 3.52 -7.11 8.78
N ASP A 23 3.37 -8.26 8.14
CA ASP A 23 3.93 -9.50 8.65
C ASP A 23 5.41 -9.58 8.25
N ASP A 24 6.29 -9.85 9.23
CA ASP A 24 7.74 -9.90 9.01
C ASP A 24 8.16 -11.01 8.04
N ALA A 25 7.47 -12.14 8.06
CA ALA A 25 7.76 -13.25 7.15
C ALA A 25 7.30 -12.91 5.73
N LEU A 26 6.14 -12.26 5.59
CA LEU A 26 5.66 -11.72 4.31
C LEU A 26 6.66 -10.72 3.72
N LEU A 27 7.13 -9.74 4.50
CA LEU A 27 8.12 -8.77 4.05
C LEU A 27 9.41 -9.44 3.56
N LYS A 28 9.93 -10.41 4.31
CA LYS A 28 11.11 -11.18 3.89
C LYS A 28 10.88 -11.96 2.60
N ALA A 29 9.68 -12.50 2.40
CA ALA A 29 9.33 -13.18 1.15
C ALA A 29 9.27 -12.19 -0.02
N MET A 30 8.67 -11.00 0.19
CA MET A 30 8.51 -9.97 -0.83
C MET A 30 9.83 -9.38 -1.33
N VAL A 31 10.86 -9.27 -0.46
CA VAL A 31 12.19 -8.76 -0.86
C VAL A 31 12.76 -9.53 -2.06
N ARG A 32 12.46 -10.81 -2.21
CA ARG A 32 12.92 -11.64 -3.35
C ARG A 32 12.31 -11.23 -4.69
N PHE A 33 11.21 -10.49 -4.66
CA PHE A 33 10.45 -10.04 -5.82
C PHE A 33 10.66 -8.55 -6.12
N LEU A 34 11.60 -7.90 -5.44
CA LEU A 34 11.93 -6.50 -5.70
C LEU A 34 12.65 -6.37 -7.05
N ASP A 35 12.07 -5.64 -7.99
CA ASP A 35 12.74 -5.21 -9.21
C ASP A 35 13.41 -3.84 -8.96
N PRO A 36 14.75 -3.76 -9.00
CA PRO A 36 15.48 -2.53 -8.72
C PRO A 36 15.28 -1.45 -9.81
N THR A 37 14.90 -1.84 -11.01
CA THR A 37 14.73 -0.94 -12.16
C THR A 37 13.48 -0.09 -12.00
N CYS A 38 12.34 -0.74 -11.70
CA CYS A 38 11.08 -0.04 -11.44
C CYS A 38 10.94 0.43 -9.99
N ARG A 39 11.80 -0.04 -9.07
CA ARG A 39 11.68 0.15 -7.61
C ARG A 39 10.32 -0.32 -7.08
N CYS A 40 9.88 -1.47 -7.59
CA CYS A 40 8.56 -2.05 -7.33
C CYS A 40 8.67 -3.56 -7.13
N PHE A 41 7.68 -4.19 -6.49
CA PHE A 41 7.61 -5.65 -6.39
C PHE A 41 6.93 -6.21 -7.64
N THR A 42 7.57 -7.18 -8.29
CA THR A 42 7.06 -7.82 -9.51
C THR A 42 6.80 -9.30 -9.26
N PHE A 43 5.58 -9.77 -9.48
CA PHE A 43 5.18 -11.16 -9.28
C PHE A 43 4.83 -11.84 -10.60
N ASN A 44 5.84 -12.20 -11.40
CA ASN A 44 5.66 -12.82 -12.73
C ASN A 44 4.55 -12.13 -13.55
N GLU A 45 3.45 -12.84 -13.81
CA GLU A 45 2.31 -12.39 -14.63
C GLU A 45 1.17 -11.78 -13.80
N MET A 46 1.34 -11.66 -12.48
CA MET A 46 0.33 -11.06 -11.61
C MET A 46 0.45 -9.54 -11.66
N ASP A 47 -0.65 -8.88 -12.02
CA ASP A 47 -0.78 -7.44 -11.85
C ASP A 47 -0.99 -7.13 -10.36
N MET A 48 -0.12 -6.28 -9.82
CA MET A 48 -0.15 -5.82 -8.43
C MET A 48 -0.85 -4.47 -8.30
N VAL A 49 -1.31 -3.89 -9.41
CA VAL A 49 -2.13 -2.68 -9.42
C VAL A 49 -3.54 -3.07 -8.96
N PRO A 50 -4.05 -2.50 -7.85
CA PRO A 50 -5.42 -2.73 -7.44
C PRO A 50 -6.43 -2.30 -8.50
N THR A 51 -7.56 -2.99 -8.59
CA THR A 51 -8.69 -2.54 -9.43
C THR A 51 -9.35 -1.29 -8.84
N ILE A 52 -10.23 -0.65 -9.62
CA ILE A 52 -10.97 0.53 -9.17
C ILE A 52 -11.81 0.22 -7.92
N GLU A 53 -12.41 -0.97 -7.86
CA GLU A 53 -13.21 -1.47 -6.74
C GLU A 53 -12.36 -1.80 -5.50
N GLU A 54 -11.14 -2.30 -5.72
CA GLU A 54 -10.20 -2.53 -4.61
C GLU A 54 -9.69 -1.20 -4.04
N TYR A 55 -9.42 -0.20 -4.90
CA TYR A 55 -9.08 1.16 -4.45
C TYR A 55 -10.21 1.82 -3.67
N SER A 56 -11.46 1.65 -4.10
CA SER A 56 -12.62 2.22 -3.40
C SER A 56 -12.77 1.62 -2.01
N THR A 57 -12.58 0.31 -1.90
CA THR A 57 -12.54 -0.41 -0.62
C THR A 57 -11.39 0.07 0.26
N LEU A 58 -10.18 0.19 -0.30
CA LEU A 58 -8.97 0.57 0.42
C LEU A 58 -9.05 2.01 0.98
N LEU A 59 -9.61 2.91 0.18
CA LEU A 59 -9.63 4.35 0.44
C LEU A 59 -10.98 4.83 0.98
N HIS A 60 -11.89 3.90 1.29
CA HIS A 60 -13.21 4.17 1.86
C HIS A 60 -14.02 5.22 1.09
N TYR A 61 -14.02 5.14 -0.24
CA TYR A 61 -14.89 5.97 -1.08
C TYR A 61 -15.89 5.10 -1.85
N ASP A 62 -17.08 5.63 -2.08
CA ASP A 62 -18.10 4.96 -2.89
C ASP A 62 -17.84 5.24 -4.39
N LEU A 63 -17.96 4.21 -5.21
CA LEU A 63 -17.87 4.29 -6.68
C LEU A 63 -19.20 4.68 -7.31
#